data_AF-A0A956T1K0-F1
#
_entry.id   AF-A0A956T1K0-F1
#
_cell.length_a   1.000
_cell.length_b   1.000
_cell.length_c   1.000
_cell.angle_alpha   90.00
_cell.angle_beta   90.00
_cell.angle_gamma   90.00
#
_symmetry.space_group_name_H-M   'P 1'
#
loop_
_entity.id
_entity.type
_entity.pdbx_description
1 polymer ?
#
loop_
_entity_poly.entity_id
_entity_poly.type
_entity_poly.pdbx_seq_one_letter_code
_entity_poly.pdbx_strand_id
1 'polypeptide(L)'
;MSAQTSSRIFKSALILVILACTLTLLLPSSAPAVPQEREARDPYEQHIYELQSRLPGPEFTVVRASPFVVIGDEAPEVVSKRADETVGWAVKKLKDSYFREDPEEI
;
A
#
# COMPACT_ATOMS: atom_id res chain seq x y z
N MET A 1 -69.20 -5.66 -33.03
CA MET A 1 -68.76 -5.54 -31.63
C MET A 1 -67.57 -6.47 -31.41
N SER A 2 -66.51 -5.93 -30.80
CA SER A 2 -65.49 -6.63 -30.01
C SER A 2 -64.44 -7.51 -30.71
N ALA A 3 -63.30 -6.94 -31.11
CA ALA A 3 -62.02 -7.67 -31.16
C ALA A 3 -60.73 -6.79 -31.22
N GLN A 4 -60.76 -5.49 -30.88
CA GLN A 4 -59.59 -4.60 -31.09
C GLN A 4 -59.06 -3.88 -29.83
N THR A 5 -59.39 -4.37 -28.63
CA THR A 5 -59.07 -3.66 -27.37
C THR A 5 -58.02 -4.38 -26.50
N SER A 6 -57.78 -5.68 -26.70
CA SER A 6 -56.97 -6.50 -25.77
C SER A 6 -55.44 -6.37 -25.95
N SER A 7 -54.95 -6.19 -27.18
CA SER A 7 -53.50 -6.24 -27.45
C SER A 7 -52.71 -5.01 -26.97
N ARG A 8 -53.36 -3.85 -26.82
CA ARG A 8 -52.69 -2.61 -26.42
C ARG A 8 -52.40 -2.57 -24.92
N ILE A 9 -53.28 -3.17 -24.12
CA ILE A 9 -53.16 -3.18 -22.66
C ILE A 9 -52.03 -4.11 -22.21
N PHE A 10 -51.91 -5.28 -22.85
CA PHE A 10 -50.82 -6.23 -22.56
C PHE A 10 -49.44 -5.70 -22.94
N LYS A 11 -49.31 -4.98 -24.06
CA LYS A 11 -48.02 -4.41 -24.50
C LYS A 11 -47.58 -3.26 -23.58
N SER A 12 -48.51 -2.40 -23.15
CA SER A 12 -48.19 -1.30 -22.22
C SER A 12 -47.82 -1.81 -20.83
N ALA A 13 -48.50 -2.85 -20.32
CA ALA A 13 -48.14 -3.47 -19.04
C ALA A 13 -46.77 -4.15 -19.09
N LEU A 14 -46.44 -4.81 -20.22
CA LEU A 14 -45.14 -5.48 -20.40
C LEU A 14 -43.97 -4.47 -20.48
N ILE A 15 -44.17 -3.33 -21.16
CA ILE A 15 -43.15 -2.26 -21.24
C ILE A 15 -42.93 -1.61 -19.87
N LEU A 16 -43.98 -1.40 -19.07
CA LEU A 16 -43.87 -0.81 -17.72
C LEU A 16 -43.12 -1.74 -16.75
N VAL A 17 -43.33 -3.05 -16.84
CA VAL A 17 -42.60 -4.05 -16.03
C VAL A 17 -41.12 -4.12 -16.42
N ILE A 18 -40.80 -4.07 -17.72
CA ILE A 18 -39.40 -4.07 -18.19
C ILE A 18 -38.70 -2.77 -17.79
N LEU A 19 -39.36 -1.61 -17.92
CA LEU A 19 -38.81 -0.31 -17.51
C LEU A 19 -38.55 -0.26 -16.00
N ALA A 20 -39.45 -0.81 -15.18
CA ALA A 20 -39.29 -0.91 -13.73
C ALA A 20 -38.15 -1.86 -13.33
N CYS A 21 -37.99 -3.00 -14.03
CA CYS A 21 -36.87 -3.93 -13.82
C CYS A 21 -35.52 -3.35 -14.25
N THR A 22 -35.47 -2.51 -15.28
CA THR A 22 -34.22 -1.83 -15.67
C THR A 22 -33.86 -0.67 -14.75
N LEU A 23 -34.85 -0.05 -14.10
CA LEU A 23 -34.63 1.08 -13.19
C LEU A 23 -34.17 0.63 -11.78
N THR A 24 -34.49 -0.60 -11.36
CA THR A 24 -34.03 -1.17 -10.07
C THR A 24 -32.64 -1.80 -10.11
N LEU A 25 -32.08 -2.05 -11.30
CA LEU A 25 -30.74 -2.62 -11.46
C LEU A 25 -29.60 -1.59 -11.43
N LEU A 26 -29.92 -0.29 -11.28
CA LEU A 26 -28.94 0.79 -11.21
C LEU A 26 -28.73 1.31 -9.78
N LEU A 27 -28.91 0.46 -8.77
CA LEU A 27 -28.45 0.74 -7.42
C LEU A 27 -27.01 0.20 -7.29
N PRO A 28 -25.99 1.03 -7.01
CA PRO A 28 -24.69 0.52 -6.64
C PRO A 28 -24.89 -0.29 -5.35
N SER A 29 -24.57 -1.58 -5.43
CA SER A 29 -24.47 -2.44 -4.26
C SER A 29 -23.39 -1.83 -3.36
N SER A 30 -23.78 -1.18 -2.27
CA SER A 30 -22.87 -0.85 -1.18
C SER A 30 -22.40 -2.17 -0.58
N ALA A 31 -21.36 -2.75 -1.17
CA ALA A 31 -20.54 -3.72 -0.49
C ALA A 31 -20.08 -3.09 0.84
N PRO A 32 -20.04 -3.86 1.95
CA PRO A 32 -19.41 -3.35 3.16
C PRO A 32 -18.00 -2.90 2.78
N ALA A 33 -17.64 -1.68 3.17
CA ALA A 33 -16.28 -1.20 3.02
C ALA A 33 -15.36 -2.21 3.74
N VAL A 34 -14.71 -3.08 2.97
CA VAL A 34 -13.51 -3.78 3.44
C VAL A 34 -12.65 -2.67 4.02
N PRO A 35 -12.27 -2.71 5.31
CA PRO A 35 -11.34 -1.73 5.84
C PRO A 35 -10.19 -1.66 4.86
N GLN A 36 -10.09 -0.54 4.14
CA GLN A 36 -8.90 -0.27 3.36
C GLN A 36 -7.81 -0.25 4.41
N GLU A 37 -7.05 -1.33 4.43
CA GLU A 37 -5.80 -1.48 5.13
C GLU A 37 -5.04 -0.21 4.77
N ARG A 38 -5.10 0.79 5.67
CA ARG A 38 -4.39 2.05 5.48
C ARG A 38 -2.99 1.60 5.17
N GLU A 39 -2.48 1.88 3.96
CA GLU A 39 -1.17 1.46 3.47
C GLU A 39 -0.27 1.21 4.67
N ALA A 40 -0.04 -0.07 4.99
CA ALA A 40 0.74 -0.42 6.15
C ALA A 40 2.08 0.28 5.95
N ARG A 41 2.35 1.29 6.78
CA ARG A 41 3.55 2.12 6.66
C ARG A 41 4.73 1.15 6.63
N ASP A 42 5.66 1.33 5.68
CA ASP A 42 6.87 0.50 5.59
C ASP A 42 7.43 0.34 7.03
N PRO A 43 7.48 -0.88 7.58
CA PRO A 43 7.92 -1.12 8.96
C PRO A 43 9.27 -0.48 9.25
N TYR A 44 10.11 -0.37 8.22
CA TYR A 44 11.40 0.28 8.27
C TYR A 44 11.30 1.80 8.48
N GLU A 45 10.38 2.46 7.77
CA GLU A 45 10.13 3.90 7.92
C GLU A 45 9.53 4.23 9.30
N GLN A 46 8.69 3.33 9.82
CA GLN A 46 8.21 3.46 11.19
C GLN A 46 9.36 3.32 12.20
N HIS A 47 10.26 2.36 12.00
CA HIS A 47 11.41 2.18 12.87
C HIS A 47 12.35 3.40 12.87
N ILE A 48 12.62 3.99 11.69
CA ILE A 48 13.40 5.24 11.60
C ILE A 48 12.73 6.38 12.37
N TYR A 49 11.41 6.55 12.22
CA TYR A 49 10.67 7.58 12.94
C TYR A 49 10.78 7.41 14.46
N GLU A 50 10.66 6.17 14.96
CA GLU A 50 10.84 5.86 16.37
C GLU A 50 12.28 6.13 16.85
N LEU A 51 13.29 5.82 16.04
CA LEU A 51 14.70 6.09 16.34
C LEU A 51 14.99 7.59 16.44
N GLN A 52 14.47 8.41 15.54
CA GLN A 52 14.68 9.86 15.54
C GLN A 52 14.25 10.51 16.86
N SER A 53 13.18 10.01 17.48
CA SER A 53 12.70 10.51 18.78
C SER A 53 13.65 10.24 19.96
N ARG A 54 14.61 9.33 19.77
CA ARG A 54 15.57 8.88 20.80
C ARG A 54 16.96 9.50 20.62
N LEU A 55 17.17 10.29 19.56
CA LEU A 55 18.47 10.88 19.29
C LEU A 55 18.77 12.04 20.24
N PRO A 56 20.05 12.26 20.62
CA PRO A 56 20.42 13.34 21.53
C PRO A 56 20.13 14.75 20.99
N GLY A 57 20.09 14.92 19.66
CA GLY A 57 19.89 16.21 19.02
C GLY A 57 19.79 16.13 17.49
N PRO A 58 19.53 17.26 16.82
CA PRO A 58 19.35 17.34 15.37
C PRO A 58 20.65 17.21 14.56
N GLU A 59 21.82 17.23 15.21
CA GLU A 59 23.14 17.07 14.58
C GLU A 59 23.40 15.65 14.05
N PHE A 60 22.59 14.67 14.46
CA PHE A 60 22.71 13.29 14.01
C PHE A 60 22.05 13.09 12.65
N THR A 61 22.84 12.68 11.66
CA THR A 61 22.35 12.17 10.37
C THR A 61 21.91 10.72 10.53
N VAL A 62 20.75 10.39 9.97
CA VAL A 62 20.20 9.03 9.90
C VAL A 62 20.14 8.58 8.44
N VAL A 63 20.78 7.46 8.10
CA VAL A 63 20.83 6.90 6.74
C VAL A 63 20.35 5.45 6.73
N ARG A 64 19.49 5.11 5.76
CA ARG A 64 19.05 3.73 5.50
C ARG A 64 20.17 2.93 4.84
N ALA A 65 20.53 1.78 5.41
CA ALA A 65 21.52 0.84 4.88
C ALA A 65 21.04 -0.61 5.11
N SER A 66 19.96 -1.00 4.42
CA SER A 66 19.24 -2.27 4.67
C SER A 66 20.19 -3.47 4.86
N PRO A 67 20.03 -4.28 5.92
CA PRO A 67 18.94 -4.28 6.91
C PRO A 67 19.16 -3.32 8.10
N PHE A 68 20.17 -2.45 8.06
CA PHE A 68 20.56 -1.60 9.18
C PHE A 68 20.23 -0.12 8.94
N VAL A 69 20.10 0.64 10.03
CA VAL A 69 20.08 2.11 10.02
C VAL A 69 21.44 2.60 10.54
N VAL A 70 22.08 3.52 9.81
CA VAL A 70 23.34 4.14 10.21
C VAL A 70 23.06 5.53 10.77
N ILE A 71 23.62 5.83 11.94
CA ILE A 71 23.42 7.09 12.66
C ILE A 71 24.79 7.65 13.02
N GLY A 72 25.03 8.93 12.70
CA GLY A 72 26.29 9.60 13.02
C GLY A 72 26.14 11.11 13.11
N ASP A 73 26.99 11.76 13.90
CA ASP A 73 27.06 13.21 14.14
C ASP A 73 27.92 13.97 13.12
N GLU A 74 28.34 13.29 12.05
CA GLU A 74 29.07 13.87 10.93
C GLU A 74 28.12 14.46 9.88
N ALA A 75 28.70 15.19 8.91
CA ALA A 75 27.95 15.73 7.77
C ALA A 75 27.21 14.62 6.98
N PRO A 76 26.01 14.89 6.43
CA PRO A 76 25.19 13.88 5.78
C PRO A 76 25.90 13.08 4.68
N GLU A 77 26.76 13.74 3.91
CA GLU A 77 27.53 13.12 2.83
C GLU A 77 28.55 12.12 3.36
N VAL A 78 29.13 12.40 4.53
CA VAL A 78 30.11 11.52 5.17
C VAL A 78 29.41 10.29 5.75
N VAL A 79 28.29 10.48 6.45
CA VAL A 79 27.50 9.37 6.99
C VAL A 79 26.96 8.48 5.88
N SER A 80 26.46 9.08 4.79
CA SER A 80 26.02 8.35 3.59
C SER A 80 27.16 7.52 2.98
N LYS A 81 28.34 8.12 2.81
CA LYS A 81 29.53 7.41 2.31
C LYS A 81 29.90 6.22 3.21
N ARG A 82 29.89 6.39 4.53
CA ARG A 82 30.17 5.29 5.49
C ARG A 82 29.09 4.20 5.44
N ALA A 83 27.83 4.59 5.28
CA ALA A 83 26.72 3.66 5.16
C ALA A 83 26.90 2.72 3.95
N ASP A 84 27.34 3.24 2.81
CA ASP A 84 27.59 2.44 1.61
C ASP A 84 28.94 1.69 1.67
N GLU A 85 30.04 2.44 1.80
CA GLU A 85 31.41 1.90 1.62
C GLU A 85 31.89 1.06 2.79
N THR A 86 31.27 1.18 3.98
CA THR A 86 31.65 0.38 5.16
C THR A 86 30.55 -0.60 5.54
N VAL A 87 29.35 -0.10 5.86
CA VAL A 87 28.26 -0.97 6.34
C VAL A 87 27.72 -1.84 5.20
N GLY A 88 27.41 -1.25 4.04
CA GLY A 88 26.99 -1.99 2.84
C GLY A 88 28.03 -3.01 2.39
N TRP A 89 29.31 -2.62 2.35
CA TRP A 89 30.41 -3.56 2.08
C TRP A 89 30.44 -4.74 3.07
N ALA A 90 30.31 -4.48 4.37
CA ALA A 90 30.32 -5.53 5.39
C ALA A 90 29.11 -6.45 5.26
N VAL A 91 27.90 -5.90 5.07
CA VAL A 91 26.66 -6.66 4.83
C VAL A 91 26.84 -7.58 3.63
N LYS A 92 27.37 -7.05 2.51
CA LYS A 92 27.63 -7.85 1.32
C LYS A 92 28.58 -9.01 1.63
N LYS A 93 29.68 -8.76 2.33
CA LYS A 93 30.66 -9.82 2.68
C LYS A 93 30.05 -10.89 3.60
N LEU A 94 29.20 -10.49 4.53
CA LEU A 94 28.50 -11.42 5.41
C LEU A 94 27.49 -12.27 4.62
N LYS A 95 26.69 -11.65 3.75
CA LYS A 95 25.78 -12.35 2.85
C LYS A 95 26.52 -13.40 2.02
N ASP A 96 27.59 -12.99 1.33
CA ASP A 96 28.43 -13.86 0.50
C ASP A 96 29.06 -15.04 1.28
N SER A 97 29.33 -14.86 2.59
CA SER A 97 30.04 -15.86 3.41
C SER A 97 29.11 -16.87 4.07
N TYR A 98 27.88 -16.47 4.40
CA TYR A 98 26.99 -17.27 5.26
C TYR A 98 25.71 -17.72 4.57
N PHE A 99 25.33 -17.10 3.45
CA PHE A 99 24.10 -17.42 2.76
C PHE A 99 24.37 -17.88 1.32
N ARG A 100 23.63 -18.90 0.89
CA ARG A 100 23.69 -19.39 -0.50
C ARG A 100 22.91 -18.51 -1.46
N GLU A 101 21.84 -17.91 -0.95
CA GLU A 101 20.93 -16.99 -1.62
C GLU A 101 20.73 -15.79 -0.71
N ASP A 102 20.31 -14.64 -1.24
CA ASP A 102 20.07 -13.47 -0.41
C ASP A 102 18.92 -13.76 0.58
N PRO A 103 19.12 -13.66 1.91
CA PRO A 103 18.06 -13.92 2.87
C PRO A 103 16.91 -12.92 2.73
N GLU A 104 15.71 -13.35 3.10
CA GLU A 104 14.57 -12.46 3.24
C GLU A 104 14.88 -11.39 4.31
N GLU A 105 14.50 -10.14 4.01
CA GLU A 105 14.60 -9.03 4.98
C GLU A 105 13.56 -9.24 6.08
N ILE A 106 13.95 -8.98 7.34
CA ILE A 106 13.12 -9.16 8.55
C ILE A 106 12.31 -7.91 8.90
#